data_AF-A0A0C2X6S0-F1
#
_entry.id   AF-A0A0C2X6S0-F1
#
_cell.length_a   1.000
_cell.length_b   1.000
_cell.length_c   1.000
_cell.angle_alpha   90.00
_cell.angle_beta   90.00
_cell.angle_gamma   90.00
#
_symmetry.space_group_name_H-M   'P 1'
#
loop_
_entity.id
_entity.type
_entity.pdbx_description
1 polymer ?
#
loop_
_entity_poly.entity_id
_entity_poly.type
_entity_poly.pdbx_seq_one_letter_code
_entity_poly.pdbx_strand_id
1 'polypeptide(L)'
;MNKTAENQHLNQRKQRYPAPKSGLGKLLWRKKMWVESTFALTMLERWEKILVAGLVLFVWLLFIAGATSYLPQHLKFLTRRARYYLLGNEKEVFHVDWPTKAEL
;
A
#
# COMPACT_ATOMS: atom_id res chain seq x y z
N MET A 1 -50.82 0.70 28.86
CA MET A 1 -49.77 0.58 27.82
C MET A 1 -48.41 0.44 28.50
N ASN A 2 -47.69 -0.64 28.22
CA ASN A 2 -46.47 -1.02 28.95
C ASN A 2 -45.22 -0.36 28.32
N LYS A 3 -44.59 0.58 29.05
CA LYS A 3 -43.43 1.38 28.58
C LYS A 3 -42.23 0.52 28.19
N THR A 4 -42.15 -0.71 28.67
CA THR A 4 -41.04 -1.64 28.37
C THR A 4 -41.06 -2.11 26.92
N ALA A 5 -42.25 -2.32 26.35
CA ALA A 5 -42.38 -2.69 24.94
C ALA A 5 -41.93 -1.54 24.03
N GLU A 6 -42.19 -0.29 24.42
CA GLU A 6 -41.80 0.92 23.70
C GLU A 6 -40.30 1.07 23.52
N ASN A 7 -39.58 0.90 24.63
CA ASN A 7 -38.13 0.99 24.63
C ASN A 7 -37.46 -0.14 23.84
N GLN A 8 -38.07 -1.32 23.74
CA GLN A 8 -37.51 -2.44 22.99
C GLN A 8 -37.55 -2.24 21.48
N HIS A 9 -38.65 -1.75 20.92
CA HIS A 9 -38.69 -1.45 19.48
C HIS A 9 -37.86 -0.22 19.11
N LEU A 10 -37.71 0.75 20.01
CA LEU A 10 -36.76 1.85 19.82
C LEU A 10 -35.29 1.38 19.84
N ASN A 11 -34.95 0.40 20.66
CA ASN A 11 -33.61 -0.20 20.70
C ASN A 11 -33.31 -1.02 19.42
N GLN A 12 -34.31 -1.75 18.90
CA GLN A 12 -34.20 -2.47 17.61
C GLN A 12 -33.94 -1.54 16.43
N ARG A 13 -34.46 -0.30 16.44
CA ARG A 13 -34.14 0.69 15.40
C ARG A 13 -32.71 1.20 15.48
N LYS A 14 -32.07 1.12 16.65
CA LYS A 14 -30.79 1.79 16.90
C LYS A 14 -29.57 1.02 16.41
N GLN A 15 -29.67 -0.28 16.09
CA GLN A 15 -28.51 -1.09 15.72
C GLN A 15 -28.80 -2.06 14.58
N ARG A 16 -28.53 -1.61 13.35
CA ARG A 16 -28.42 -2.50 12.18
C ARG A 16 -26.97 -2.86 11.84
N TYR A 17 -25.98 -2.07 12.28
CA TYR A 17 -24.55 -2.46 12.31
C TYR A 17 -23.82 -1.80 13.50
N PRO A 18 -23.59 -2.50 14.62
CA PRO A 18 -22.79 -1.94 15.71
C PRO A 18 -21.35 -1.76 15.24
N ALA A 19 -20.81 -0.54 15.37
CA ALA A 19 -19.41 -0.30 15.08
C ALA A 19 -18.55 -1.14 16.04
N PRO A 20 -17.57 -1.92 15.55
CA PRO A 20 -16.73 -2.75 16.40
C PRO A 20 -15.97 -1.87 17.41
N LYS A 21 -15.95 -2.30 18.68
CA LYS A 21 -15.34 -1.54 19.78
C LYS A 21 -13.81 -1.51 19.71
N SER A 22 -13.17 -2.36 18.89
CA SER A 22 -11.71 -2.43 18.74
C SER A 22 -11.18 -1.38 17.75
N GLY A 23 -9.99 -0.83 18.02
CA GLY A 23 -9.36 0.18 17.17
C GLY A 23 -9.09 -0.31 15.73
N LEU A 24 -8.54 -1.52 15.59
CA LEU A 24 -8.33 -2.17 14.30
C LEU A 24 -9.66 -2.53 13.61
N GLY A 25 -10.66 -2.94 14.38
CA GLY A 25 -12.00 -3.22 13.87
C GLY A 25 -12.66 -1.98 13.26
N LYS A 26 -12.46 -0.80 13.86
CA LYS A 26 -12.96 0.48 13.31
C LYS A 26 -12.34 0.80 11.95
N LEU A 27 -11.04 0.54 11.77
CA LEU A 27 -10.34 0.80 10.50
C LEU A 27 -10.79 -0.16 9.39
N LEU A 28 -10.93 -1.45 9.72
CA LEU A 28 -11.46 -2.45 8.81
C LEU A 28 -12.92 -2.16 8.43
N TRP A 29 -13.74 -1.76 9.41
CA TRP A 29 -15.12 -1.36 9.18
C TRP A 29 -15.21 -0.14 8.25
N ARG A 30 -14.35 0.88 8.46
CA ARG A 30 -14.31 2.06 7.59
C ARG A 30 -13.85 1.73 6.17
N LYS A 31 -12.81 0.91 6.02
CA LYS A 31 -12.35 0.43 4.70
C LYS A 31 -13.43 -0.39 3.98
N LYS A 32 -14.11 -1.28 4.69
CA LYS A 32 -15.23 -2.06 4.15
C LYS A 32 -16.35 -1.15 3.67
N MET A 33 -16.73 -0.16 4.49
CA MET A 33 -17.78 0.82 4.12
C MET A 33 -17.37 1.67 2.91
N TRP A 34 -16.11 2.06 2.78
CA TRP A 34 -15.61 2.75 1.58
C TRP A 34 -15.69 1.89 0.32
N VAL A 35 -15.33 0.61 0.42
CA VAL A 35 -15.42 -0.34 -0.70
C VAL A 35 -16.88 -0.64 -1.08
N GLU A 36 -17.78 -0.68 -0.10
CA GLU A 36 -19.21 -0.87 -0.33
C GLU A 36 -19.89 0.40 -0.89
N SER A 37 -19.34 1.60 -0.63
CA SER A 37 -19.96 2.87 -1.04
C SER A 37 -19.67 3.26 -2.49
N THR A 38 -18.70 2.63 -3.16
CA THR A 38 -18.43 2.91 -4.59
C THR A 38 -19.52 2.28 -5.46
N PHE A 39 -20.33 3.12 -6.10
CA PHE A 39 -21.50 2.77 -6.93
C PHE A 39 -21.27 1.57 -7.85
N ALA A 40 -20.13 1.51 -8.54
CA ALA A 40 -19.78 0.39 -9.42
C ALA A 40 -19.76 -0.97 -8.67
N LEU A 41 -19.19 -1.03 -7.46
CA LEU A 41 -19.13 -2.24 -6.64
C LEU A 41 -20.48 -2.65 -6.03
N THR A 42 -21.47 -1.76 -6.02
CA THR A 42 -22.85 -2.08 -5.59
C THR A 42 -23.69 -2.70 -6.71
N MET A 43 -23.32 -2.46 -7.96
CA MET A 43 -23.98 -3.02 -9.14
C MET A 43 -23.38 -4.37 -9.58
N LEU A 44 -22.15 -4.67 -9.18
CA LEU A 44 -21.51 -5.95 -9.47
C LEU A 44 -22.12 -7.11 -8.68
N GLU A 45 -22.26 -8.26 -9.32
CA GLU A 45 -22.67 -9.47 -8.62
C GLU A 45 -21.61 -9.93 -7.60
N ARG A 46 -22.05 -10.66 -6.57
CA ARG A 46 -21.19 -11.13 -5.48
C ARG A 46 -19.95 -11.90 -5.97
N TRP A 47 -20.08 -12.63 -7.09
CA TRP A 47 -18.97 -13.36 -7.71
C TRP A 47 -18.04 -12.46 -8.53
N GLU A 48 -18.55 -11.48 -9.28
CA GLU A 48 -17.73 -10.53 -10.03
C GLU A 48 -16.83 -9.71 -9.10
N LYS A 49 -17.34 -9.35 -7.92
CA LYS A 49 -16.56 -8.67 -6.89
C LYS A 49 -15.34 -9.49 -6.43
N ILE A 50 -15.44 -10.82 -6.40
CA ILE A 50 -14.32 -11.72 -6.07
C ILE A 50 -13.27 -11.69 -7.20
N LEU A 51 -13.70 -11.70 -8.46
CA LEU A 51 -12.81 -11.60 -9.61
C LEU A 51 -12.04 -10.27 -9.63
N VAL A 52 -12.73 -9.15 -9.42
CA VAL A 52 -12.10 -7.82 -9.35
C VAL A 52 -11.10 -7.74 -8.19
N ALA A 53 -11.47 -8.24 -7.01
CA ALA A 53 -10.56 -8.28 -5.86
C ALA A 53 -9.31 -9.12 -6.16
N GLY A 54 -9.48 -10.28 -6.82
CA GLY A 54 -8.38 -11.13 -7.26
C GLY A 54 -7.45 -10.42 -8.25
N LEU A 55 -8.00 -9.73 -9.25
CA LEU A 55 -7.22 -8.97 -10.23
C LEU A 55 -6.44 -7.84 -9.57
N VAL A 56 -7.09 -7.06 -8.70
CA VAL A 56 -6.42 -5.97 -7.97
C VAL A 56 -5.28 -6.53 -7.12
N LEU A 57 -5.51 -7.62 -6.39
CA LEU A 57 -4.45 -8.27 -5.61
C LEU A 57 -3.32 -8.77 -6.49
N PHE A 58 -3.61 -9.36 -7.64
CA PHE A 58 -2.61 -9.82 -8.58
C PHE A 58 -1.73 -8.67 -9.08
N VAL A 59 -2.32 -7.57 -9.56
CA VAL A 59 -1.58 -6.38 -9.98
C VAL A 59 -0.77 -5.78 -8.82
N TRP A 60 -1.34 -5.77 -7.61
CA TRP A 60 -0.65 -5.25 -6.42
C TRP A 60 0.55 -6.10 -6.05
N LEU A 61 0.44 -7.44 -6.12
CA LEU A 61 1.57 -8.35 -5.91
C LEU A 61 2.65 -8.18 -6.97
N LEU A 62 2.27 -8.06 -8.25
CA LEU A 62 3.22 -7.77 -9.34
C LEU A 62 3.93 -6.43 -9.10
N PHE A 63 3.20 -5.42 -8.64
CA PHE A 63 3.77 -4.12 -8.31
C PHE A 63 4.78 -4.21 -7.17
N ILE A 64 4.46 -4.91 -6.08
CA ILE A 64 5.44 -5.12 -4.99
C ILE A 64 6.65 -5.88 -5.52
N ALA A 65 6.45 -6.99 -6.23
CA ALA A 65 7.53 -7.83 -6.72
C ALA A 65 8.47 -7.06 -7.66
N GLY A 66 7.89 -6.24 -8.55
CA GLY A 66 8.63 -5.32 -9.39
C GLY A 66 9.35 -4.24 -8.59
N ALA A 67 8.66 -3.61 -7.63
CA ALA A 67 9.23 -2.59 -6.76
C ALA A 67 10.41 -3.14 -5.94
N THR A 68 10.29 -4.32 -5.34
CA THR A 68 11.37 -4.95 -4.55
C THR A 68 12.55 -5.36 -5.41
N SER A 69 12.32 -5.75 -6.66
CA SER A 69 13.40 -6.13 -7.58
C SER A 69 14.10 -4.91 -8.17
N TYR A 70 13.35 -3.85 -8.50
CA TYR A 70 13.84 -2.68 -9.22
C TYR A 70 14.37 -1.58 -8.29
N LEU A 71 13.67 -1.26 -7.19
CA LEU A 71 14.11 -0.17 -6.30
C LEU A 71 15.52 -0.34 -5.73
N PRO A 72 15.97 -1.49 -5.21
CA PRO A 72 17.27 -1.54 -4.53
C PRO A 72 18.44 -1.24 -5.48
N GLN A 73 18.31 -1.61 -6.76
CA GLN A 73 19.32 -1.31 -7.77
C GLN A 73 19.39 0.20 -8.06
N HIS A 74 18.23 0.84 -8.20
CA HIS A 74 18.15 2.29 -8.42
C HIS A 74 18.57 3.10 -7.18
N LEU A 75 18.17 2.68 -5.98
CA LEU A 75 18.53 3.35 -4.74
C LEU A 75 20.05 3.35 -4.52
N LYS A 76 20.76 2.25 -4.79
CA LYS A 76 22.23 2.21 -4.69
C LYS A 76 22.90 3.26 -5.57
N PHE A 77 22.42 3.40 -6.80
CA PHE A 77 22.93 4.37 -7.76
C PHE A 77 22.66 5.82 -7.33
N LEU A 78 21.42 6.13 -6.95
CA LEU A 78 21.04 7.44 -6.43
C LEU A 78 21.80 7.78 -5.14
N THR A 79 22.03 6.81 -4.26
CA THR A 79 22.76 7.03 -3.00
C THR A 79 24.23 7.32 -3.26
N ARG A 80 24.87 6.63 -4.21
CA ARG A 80 26.27 6.92 -4.60
C ARG A 80 26.43 8.35 -5.12
N ARG A 81 25.47 8.82 -5.93
CA ARG A 81 25.44 10.20 -6.44
C ARG A 81 25.08 11.21 -5.37
N ALA A 82 24.08 10.94 -4.53
CA ALA A 82 23.74 11.82 -3.42
C ALA A 82 24.91 11.98 -2.45
N ARG A 83 25.64 10.88 -2.17
CA ARG A 83 26.86 10.88 -1.34
C ARG A 83 27.95 11.74 -1.95
N TYR A 84 28.12 11.69 -3.27
CA TYR A 84 29.04 12.57 -4.02
C TYR A 84 28.72 14.05 -3.78
N TYR A 85 27.47 14.44 -4.00
CA TYR A 85 27.05 15.84 -3.87
C TYR A 85 27.01 16.33 -2.42
N LEU A 86 26.67 15.47 -1.46
CA LEU A 86 26.54 15.85 -0.05
C LEU A 86 27.86 15.84 0.72
N LEU A 87 28.76 14.89 0.44
CA LEU A 87 30.00 14.71 1.22
C LEU A 87 31.26 15.17 0.48
N GLY A 88 31.17 15.47 -0.82
CA GLY A 88 32.29 15.99 -1.61
C GLY A 88 33.54 15.11 -1.65
N ASN A 89 33.43 13.84 -1.26
CA ASN A 89 34.59 13.00 -0.97
C ASN A 89 34.80 11.93 -2.04
N GLU A 90 35.54 12.31 -3.09
CA GLU A 90 36.28 11.40 -3.96
C GLU A 90 37.63 11.07 -3.31
N LYS A 91 37.67 10.18 -2.32
CA LYS A 91 38.93 9.61 -1.80
C LYS A 91 39.12 8.15 -2.21
N GLU A 92 38.62 7.79 -3.38
CA GLU A 92 39.19 6.67 -4.11
C GLU A 92 39.94 7.28 -5.28
N VAL A 93 41.21 7.62 -5.03
CA VAL A 93 42.19 7.88 -6.08
C VAL A 93 42.28 6.59 -6.88
N PHE A 94 41.50 6.52 -7.96
CA PHE A 94 41.64 5.51 -8.97
C PHE A 94 43.00 5.74 -9.62
N HIS A 95 44.04 5.07 -9.12
CA HIS A 95 45.33 5.03 -9.79
C HIS A 95 45.16 4.20 -11.05
N VAL A 96 44.85 4.89 -12.14
CA VAL A 96 44.94 4.31 -13.48
C VAL A 96 46.42 4.31 -13.82
N ASP A 97 47.07 3.16 -13.73
CA ASP A 97 48.36 2.95 -14.38
C ASP A 97 48.10 2.77 -15.88
N TRP A 98 47.99 3.89 -16.61
CA TRP A 98 48.01 3.82 -18.07
C TRP A 98 49.47 3.67 -18.54
N PRO A 99 49.80 2.71 -19.42
CA PRO A 99 51.13 2.65 -20.00
C PRO A 99 51.30 3.86 -20.92
N THR A 100 52.18 4.77 -20.51
CA THR A 100 52.59 5.92 -21.35
C THR A 100 53.38 5.36 -22.53
N LYS A 101 53.07 5.81 -23.76
CA LYS A 101 53.60 5.26 -25.03
C LYS A 101 55.12 5.39 -25.26
N ALA A 102 55.92 5.56 -24.23
CA ALA A 102 57.36 5.70 -24.31
C ALA A 102 58.10 4.34 -24.41
N GLU A 103 57.39 3.21 -24.38
CA GLU A 103 57.97 1.85 -24.50
C GLU A 103 57.53 1.12 -25.79
N LEU A 104 57.47 1.83 -26.92
CA LEU A 104 57.39 1.23 -28.26
C LEU A 104 58.47 1.80 -29.18
#